data_AF-A0A7V1HYU7-F1
#
_entry.id   AF-A0A7V1HYU7-F1
#
_cell.length_a   1.000
_cell.length_b   1.000
_cell.length_c   1.000
_cell.angle_alpha   90.00
_cell.angle_beta   90.00
_cell.angle_gamma   90.00
#
_symmetry.space_group_name_H-M   'P 1'
#
loop_
_entity.id
_entity.type
_entity.pdbx_description
1 polymer ?
#
loop_
_entity_poly.entity_id
_entity_poly.type
_entity_poly.pdbx_seq_one_letter_code
_entity_poly.pdbx_strand_id
1 'polypeptide(L)'
;MNGSRLLYLIEGDIPLLTFLLVWAGILALNGNIRQHKKVAFAHAIATLASYLLIIILVRAGYEVGGNAPRWIMNIHHAIIYAIPPALVCLMVTGLKRKRRIHRGFALFYVLTWSGALLTGLIILMKVKKWI
;
A
#
# COMPACT_ATOMS: atom_id res chain seq x y z
N MET A 1 -12.08 22.72 -5.47
CA MET A 1 -13.14 21.71 -5.21
C MET A 1 -12.81 20.30 -5.72
N ASN A 2 -11.53 19.91 -5.88
CA ASN A 2 -11.15 18.59 -6.45
C ASN A 2 -10.65 17.54 -5.43
N GLY A 3 -10.44 17.90 -4.16
CA GLY A 3 -9.87 17.00 -3.15
C GLY A 3 -10.73 15.79 -2.79
N SER A 4 -12.06 15.86 -2.95
CA SER A 4 -12.95 14.74 -2.64
C SER A 4 -12.83 13.59 -3.65
N ARG A 5 -12.59 13.88 -4.94
CA ARG A 5 -12.51 12.86 -6.00
C ARG A 5 -11.28 11.96 -5.88
N LEU A 6 -10.17 12.52 -5.40
CA LEU A 6 -8.94 11.76 -5.16
C LEU A 6 -9.12 10.75 -4.02
N LEU A 7 -9.82 11.17 -2.96
CA LEU A 7 -10.12 10.32 -1.82
C LEU A 7 -10.91 9.07 -2.26
N TYR A 8 -11.91 9.23 -3.12
CA TYR A 8 -12.73 8.11 -3.63
C TYR A 8 -11.96 7.14 -4.53
N LEU A 9 -11.04 7.64 -5.37
CA LEU A 9 -10.17 6.78 -6.18
C LEU A 9 -9.25 5.93 -5.29
N ILE A 10 -8.69 6.55 -4.25
CA ILE A 10 -7.85 5.86 -3.25
C ILE A 10 -8.69 4.86 -2.42
N GLU A 11 -9.94 5.21 -2.07
CA GLU A 11 -10.88 4.31 -1.37
C GLU A 11 -11.22 3.05 -2.18
N GLY A 12 -11.22 3.12 -3.52
CA GLY A 12 -11.50 1.97 -4.39
C GLY A 12 -10.31 1.02 -4.57
N ASP A 13 -9.09 1.57 -4.70
CA ASP A 13 -7.89 0.78 -4.96
C ASP A 13 -7.42 0.01 -3.72
N ILE A 14 -7.49 0.62 -2.52
CA ILE A 14 -6.96 0.05 -1.28
C ILE A 14 -7.56 -1.32 -0.94
N PRO A 15 -8.89 -1.55 -1.00
CA PRO A 15 -9.49 -2.86 -0.75
C PRO A 15 -8.97 -3.94 -1.69
N LEU A 16 -8.86 -3.64 -3.00
CA LEU A 16 -8.36 -4.59 -3.99
C LEU A 16 -6.89 -4.94 -3.72
N LEU A 17 -6.04 -3.94 -3.47
CA LEU A 17 -4.63 -4.16 -3.14
C LEU A 17 -4.47 -4.97 -1.85
N THR A 18 -5.27 -4.66 -0.83
CA THR A 18 -5.25 -5.40 0.45
C THR A 18 -5.70 -6.84 0.26
N PHE A 19 -6.75 -7.06 -0.53
CA PHE A 19 -7.22 -8.40 -0.89
C PHE A 19 -6.12 -9.23 -1.60
N LEU A 20 -5.45 -8.64 -2.59
CA LEU A 20 -4.35 -9.31 -3.29
C LEU A 20 -3.19 -9.65 -2.36
N LEU A 21 -2.84 -8.74 -1.43
CA LEU A 21 -1.81 -8.98 -0.42
C LEU A 21 -2.17 -10.15 0.50
N VAL A 22 -3.39 -10.15 1.05
CA VAL A 22 -3.89 -11.22 1.94
C VAL A 22 -3.92 -12.56 1.20
N TRP A 23 -4.44 -12.58 -0.03
CA TRP A 23 -4.47 -13.79 -0.84
C TRP A 23 -3.06 -14.30 -1.15
N ALA A 24 -2.13 -13.43 -1.52
CA ALA A 24 -0.73 -13.80 -1.70
C ALA A 24 -0.14 -14.42 -0.42
N GLY A 25 -0.47 -13.87 0.75
CA GLY A 25 -0.08 -14.42 2.06
C GLY A 25 -0.64 -15.82 2.32
N ILE A 26 -1.94 -16.03 2.12
CA ILE A 26 -2.60 -17.34 2.27
C ILE A 26 -1.97 -18.38 1.35
N LEU A 27 -1.70 -18.03 0.09
CA LEU A 27 -1.04 -18.94 -0.86
C LEU A 27 0.38 -19.32 -0.42
N ALA A 28 1.11 -18.39 0.19
CA ALA A 28 2.44 -18.67 0.74
C ALA A 28 2.37 -19.62 1.95
N LEU A 29 1.39 -19.43 2.84
CA LEU A 29 1.16 -20.30 4.00
C LEU A 29 0.76 -21.72 3.57
N ASN A 30 -0.07 -21.84 2.54
CA ASN A 30 -0.50 -23.13 1.98
C ASN A 30 0.58 -23.81 1.11
N GLY A 31 1.77 -23.22 0.98
CA GLY A 31 2.87 -23.76 0.17
C GLY A 31 2.63 -23.70 -1.35
N ASN A 32 1.58 -23.03 -1.82
CA ASN A 32 1.27 -22.89 -3.25
C ASN A 32 2.12 -21.79 -3.89
N ILE A 33 3.42 -22.06 -4.03
CA ILE A 33 4.41 -21.08 -4.49
C ILE A 33 4.13 -20.58 -5.92
N ARG A 34 3.56 -21.42 -6.80
CA ARG A 34 3.28 -21.04 -8.19
C ARG A 34 2.19 -19.97 -8.26
N GLN A 35 1.08 -20.15 -7.55
CA GLN A 35 0.02 -19.15 -7.51
C GLN A 35 0.42 -17.93 -6.68
N HIS A 36 1.11 -18.12 -5.55
CA HIS A 36 1.64 -17.03 -4.73
C HIS A 36 2.44 -16.03 -5.58
N LYS A 37 3.36 -16.51 -6.43
CA LYS A 37 4.14 -15.65 -7.33
C LYS A 37 3.28 -14.81 -8.26
N LYS A 38 2.21 -15.39 -8.83
CA LYS A 38 1.30 -14.67 -9.75
C LYS A 38 0.54 -13.57 -9.02
N VAL A 39 -0.06 -13.90 -7.87
CA VAL A 39 -0.84 -12.95 -7.08
C VAL A 39 0.06 -11.87 -6.48
N ALA A 40 1.23 -12.22 -5.95
CA ALA A 40 2.20 -11.27 -5.42
C ALA A 40 2.73 -10.33 -6.51
N PHE A 41 2.92 -10.82 -7.74
CA PHE A 41 3.32 -9.98 -8.87
C PHE A 41 2.20 -9.03 -9.30
N ALA A 42 0.96 -9.51 -9.37
CA ALA A 42 -0.21 -8.66 -9.64
C ALA A 42 -0.37 -7.56 -8.57
N HIS A 43 -0.25 -7.92 -7.28
CA HIS A 43 -0.22 -6.98 -6.16
C HIS A 43 0.87 -5.93 -6.32
N ALA A 44 2.09 -6.36 -6.66
CA ALA A 44 3.22 -5.46 -6.83
C ALA A 44 3.01 -4.46 -7.97
N ILE A 45 2.55 -4.93 -9.14
CA ILE A 45 2.23 -4.06 -10.27
C ILE A 45 1.13 -3.07 -9.90
N ALA A 46 0.02 -3.56 -9.33
CA ALA A 46 -1.10 -2.72 -8.97
C ALA A 46 -0.70 -1.66 -7.94
N THR A 47 0.10 -2.04 -6.94
CA THR A 47 0.61 -1.09 -5.92
C THR A 47 1.49 -0.01 -6.56
N LEU A 48 2.40 -0.37 -7.47
CA LEU A 48 3.25 0.60 -8.17
C LEU A 48 2.45 1.50 -9.10
N ALA A 49 1.46 0.95 -9.80
CA ALA A 49 0.57 1.72 -10.68
C ALA A 49 -0.25 2.73 -9.88
N SER A 50 -0.90 2.33 -8.78
CA SER A 50 -1.63 3.23 -7.90
C SER A 50 -0.70 4.28 -7.27
N TYR A 51 0.52 3.90 -6.87
CA TYR A 51 1.50 4.85 -6.34
C TYR A 51 1.90 5.93 -7.38
N LEU A 52 2.19 5.52 -8.62
CA LEU A 52 2.50 6.44 -9.71
C LEU A 52 1.31 7.35 -10.04
N LEU A 53 0.10 6.79 -10.09
CA LEU A 53 -1.12 7.55 -10.32
C LEU A 53 -1.30 8.63 -9.24
N ILE A 54 -1.11 8.30 -7.97
CA ILE A 54 -1.17 9.26 -6.86
C ILE A 54 -0.13 10.37 -7.06
N ILE A 55 1.12 10.05 -7.41
CA ILE A 55 2.16 11.07 -7.67
C ILE A 55 1.73 12.03 -8.79
N ILE A 56 1.22 11.50 -9.90
CA ILE A 56 0.77 12.31 -11.04
C ILE A 56 -0.37 13.23 -10.60
N LEU A 57 -1.36 12.70 -9.89
CA LEU A 57 -2.50 13.48 -9.42
C LEU A 57 -2.09 14.57 -8.42
N VAL A 58 -1.18 14.27 -7.50
CA VAL A 58 -0.63 15.28 -6.57
C VAL A 58 0.10 16.38 -7.34
N ARG A 59 0.92 16.03 -8.34
CA ARG A 59 1.58 17.02 -9.22
C ARG A 59 0.60 17.85 -10.05
N ALA A 60 -0.56 17.30 -10.39
CA ALA A 60 -1.63 18.01 -11.07
C ALA A 60 -2.46 18.92 -10.15
N GLY A 61 -2.07 19.05 -8.86
CA GLY A 61 -2.72 19.95 -7.90
C GLY A 61 -3.91 19.34 -7.16
N TYR A 62 -4.07 18.01 -7.18
CA TYR A 62 -5.05 17.34 -6.33
C TYR A 62 -4.52 17.19 -4.91
N GLU A 63 -5.33 17.59 -3.93
CA GLU A 63 -4.97 17.47 -2.52
C GLU A 63 -5.38 16.10 -1.94
N VAL A 64 -4.46 15.45 -1.23
CA VAL A 64 -4.71 14.27 -0.42
C VAL A 64 -4.96 14.73 1.02
N GLY A 65 -6.15 14.47 1.58
CA GLY A 65 -6.39 14.65 3.02
C GLY A 65 -6.32 16.10 3.52
N GLY A 66 -6.73 17.09 2.72
CA GLY A 66 -6.57 18.53 3.02
C GLY A 66 -7.14 19.02 4.37
N ASN A 67 -8.03 18.26 5.02
CA ASN A 67 -8.59 18.59 6.34
C ASN A 67 -7.97 17.78 7.50
N ALA A 68 -7.03 16.87 7.24
CA ALA A 68 -6.43 16.04 8.28
C ALA A 68 -5.29 16.78 9.02
N PRO A 69 -5.08 16.51 10.33
CA PRO A 69 -3.97 17.08 11.08
C PRO A 69 -2.61 16.78 10.44
N ARG A 70 -1.75 17.79 10.32
CA ARG A 70 -0.42 17.70 9.67
C ARG A 70 0.44 16.56 10.25
N TRP A 71 0.37 16.31 11.55
CA TRP A 71 1.17 15.26 12.18
C TRP A 71 0.77 13.85 11.71
N ILE A 72 -0.52 13.58 11.50
CA ILE A 72 -1.01 12.28 10.97
C ILE A 72 -0.59 12.13 9.51
N MET A 73 -0.74 13.19 8.72
CA MET A 73 -0.32 13.21 7.31
C MET A 73 1.19 12.94 7.16
N ASN A 74 2.03 13.51 8.02
CA ASN A 74 3.47 13.26 8.02
C ASN A 74 3.80 11.79 8.29
N ILE A 75 3.15 11.18 9.28
CA ILE A 75 3.32 9.75 9.60
C ILE A 75 2.86 8.90 8.41
N HIS A 76 1.67 9.18 7.87
CA HIS A 76 1.10 8.43 6.75
C HIS A 76 2.01 8.49 5.52
N HIS A 77 2.52 9.68 5.18
CA HIS A 77 3.47 9.84 4.08
C HIS A 77 4.78 9.08 4.32
N ALA A 78 5.36 9.15 5.52
CA ALA A 78 6.58 8.41 5.84
C ALA A 78 6.40 6.88 5.63
N ILE A 79 5.24 6.35 6.02
CA ILE A 79 4.89 4.95 5.81
C ILE A 79 4.71 4.65 4.32
N ILE A 80 3.94 5.47 3.59
CA ILE A 80 3.69 5.26 2.15
C ILE A 80 5.00 5.30 1.35
N TYR A 81 5.91 6.23 1.64
CA TYR A 81 7.21 6.32 0.95
C TYR A 81 8.11 5.11 1.20
N ALA A 82 7.89 4.34 2.27
CA ALA A 82 8.59 3.09 2.52
C ALA A 82 8.03 1.90 1.72
N ILE A 83 6.80 1.99 1.17
CA ILE A 83 6.15 0.88 0.45
C ILE A 83 6.90 0.53 -0.86
N PRO A 84 7.22 1.47 -1.77
CA PRO A 84 7.94 1.13 -3.00
C PRO A 84 9.31 0.45 -2.77
N PRO A 85 10.23 0.97 -1.92
CA PRO A 85 11.51 0.29 -1.69
C PRO A 85 11.33 -1.07 -1.02
N ALA A 86 10.37 -1.22 -0.10
CA ALA A 86 10.07 -2.52 0.52
C ALA A 86 9.58 -3.55 -0.51
N LEU A 87 8.71 -3.12 -1.43
CA LEU A 87 8.20 -3.95 -2.53
C LEU A 87 9.32 -4.37 -3.49
N VAL A 88 10.23 -3.46 -3.84
CA VAL A 88 11.41 -3.76 -4.67
C VAL A 88 12.30 -4.79 -3.96
N CYS A 89 12.57 -4.62 -2.67
CA CYS A 89 13.32 -5.59 -1.87
C CYS A 89 12.66 -6.97 -1.88
N LEU A 90 11.33 -7.04 -1.77
CA LEU A 90 10.57 -8.30 -1.86
C LEU A 90 10.71 -8.98 -3.22
N MET A 91 10.59 -8.22 -4.30
CA MET A 91 10.77 -8.74 -5.67
C MET A 91 12.18 -9.27 -5.87
N VAL A 92 13.22 -8.49 -5.52
CA VAL A 92 14.63 -8.88 -5.68
C VAL A 92 14.96 -10.13 -4.86
N THR A 93 14.54 -10.17 -3.60
CA THR A 93 14.81 -11.33 -2.72
C THR A 93 14.04 -12.58 -3.16
N GLY A 94 12.83 -12.40 -3.72
CA GLY A 94 12.02 -13.45 -4.32
C GLY A 94 12.68 -14.04 -5.58
N LEU A 95 13.16 -13.19 -6.48
CA LEU A 95 13.88 -13.60 -7.70
C LEU A 95 15.19 -14.32 -7.39
N LYS A 96 15.97 -13.81 -6.43
CA LYS A 96 17.24 -14.43 -5.96
C LYS A 96 17.03 -15.67 -5.08
N ARG A 97 15.79 -16.10 -4.85
CA ARG A 97 15.41 -17.26 -4.01
C ARG A 97 15.96 -17.18 -2.57
N LYS A 98 16.21 -15.99 -2.04
CA LYS A 98 16.74 -15.77 -0.68
C LYS A 98 15.61 -15.83 0.36
N ARG A 99 15.08 -17.04 0.60
CA ARG A 99 13.85 -17.27 1.39
C ARG A 99 13.83 -16.65 2.80
N ARG A 100 14.90 -16.76 3.58
CA ARG A 100 14.97 -16.17 4.93
C ARG A 100 14.85 -14.64 4.90
N ILE A 101 15.63 -14.01 4.02
CA ILE A 101 15.66 -12.55 3.86
C ILE A 101 14.31 -12.06 3.31
N HIS A 102 13.75 -12.78 2.34
CA HIS A 102 12.42 -12.48 1.79
C HIS A 102 11.32 -12.50 2.86
N ARG A 103 11.33 -13.50 3.75
CA ARG A 103 10.36 -13.56 4.88
C ARG A 103 10.49 -12.36 5.81
N GLY A 104 11.71 -11.92 6.10
CA GLY A 104 11.96 -10.71 6.90
C GLY A 104 11.37 -9.46 6.24
N PHE A 105 11.64 -9.25 4.95
CA PHE A 105 11.03 -8.15 4.19
C PHE A 105 9.52 -8.27 4.04
N ALA A 106 8.98 -9.49 3.97
CA ALA A 106 7.54 -9.72 3.87
C ALA A 106 6.85 -9.30 5.16
N LEU A 107 7.42 -9.64 6.31
CA LEU A 107 6.92 -9.18 7.61
C LEU A 107 6.99 -7.64 7.70
N PHE A 108 8.13 -7.05 7.34
CA PHE A 108 8.28 -5.59 7.32
C PHE A 108 7.22 -4.94 6.43
N TYR A 109 7.05 -5.42 5.21
CA TYR A 109 6.07 -4.91 4.25
C TYR A 109 4.63 -5.01 4.79
N VAL A 110 4.26 -6.13 5.41
CA VAL A 110 2.93 -6.30 6.01
C VAL A 110 2.72 -5.30 7.15
N LEU A 111 3.72 -5.08 8.00
CA LEU A 111 3.64 -4.08 9.07
C LEU A 111 3.49 -2.66 8.51
N THR A 112 4.29 -2.30 7.51
CA THR A 112 4.19 -1.00 6.81
C THR A 112 2.81 -0.84 6.16
N TRP A 113 2.31 -1.86 5.46
CA TRP A 113 1.00 -1.84 4.82
C TRP A 113 -0.13 -1.64 5.84
N SER A 114 -0.12 -2.41 6.93
CA SER A 114 -1.09 -2.27 8.02
C SER A 114 -1.03 -0.89 8.67
N GLY A 115 0.17 -0.33 8.86
CA GLY A 115 0.34 1.04 9.33
C GLY A 115 -0.25 2.08 8.38
N ALA A 116 -0.10 1.87 7.06
CA ALA A 116 -0.66 2.75 6.03
C ALA A 116 -2.20 2.69 6.04
N LEU A 117 -2.78 1.49 6.17
CA LEU A 117 -4.23 1.30 6.31
C LEU A 117 -4.78 2.00 7.54
N LEU A 118 -4.13 1.81 8.70
CA LEU A 118 -4.57 2.41 9.95
C LEU A 118 -4.53 3.94 9.90
N THR A 119 -3.41 4.50 9.45
CA THR A 119 -3.24 5.96 9.35
C THR A 119 -4.16 6.55 8.28
N GLY A 120 -4.35 5.87 7.15
CA GLY A 120 -5.30 6.26 6.11
C GLY A 120 -6.75 6.23 6.60
N LEU A 121 -7.13 5.23 7.38
CA LEU A 121 -8.45 5.15 8.00
C LEU A 121 -8.69 6.30 8.98
N ILE A 122 -7.71 6.62 9.84
CA ILE A 122 -7.82 7.76 10.77
C ILE A 122 -7.98 9.08 10.00
N ILE A 123 -7.20 9.30 8.94
CA ILE A 123 -7.33 10.46 8.04
C ILE A 123 -8.75 10.52 7.48
N LEU A 124 -9.25 9.40 6.96
CA LEU A 124 -10.59 9.31 6.38
C LEU A 124 -11.68 9.65 7.40
N MET A 125 -11.63 9.06 8.60
CA MET A 125 -12.61 9.29 9.66
C MET A 125 -12.63 10.77 10.09
N LYS A 126 -11.45 11.39 10.20
CA LYS A 126 -11.32 12.83 10.51
C LYS A 126 -11.89 13.71 9.41
N VAL A 127 -11.60 13.39 8.14
CA VAL A 127 -12.13 14.15 6.99
C VAL A 127 -13.66 14.03 6.89
N LYS A 128 -14.23 12.84 7.14
CA LYS A 128 -15.67 12.59 7.14
C LYS A 128 -16.39 13.04 8.43
N LYS A 129 -15.67 13.65 9.39
CA LYS A 129 -16.17 14.07 10.70
C LYS A 129 -16.87 12.96 11.50
N TRP A 130 -16.42 11.73 11.34
CA TRP A 130 -16.90 10.60 12.15
C TRP A 130 -16.28 10.61 13.56
N ILE A 131 -15.12 11.27 13.71
CA ILE A 131 -14.39 11.56 14.95
C ILE A 131 -13.69 12.92 14.84
#